data_AF-A0A7Y8V179-F1
#
_entry.id   AF-A0A7Y8V179-F1
#
_cell.length_a   1.000
_cell.length_b   1.000
_cell.length_c   1.000
_cell.angle_alpha   90.00
_cell.angle_beta   90.00
_cell.angle_gamma   90.00
#
_symmetry.space_group_name_H-M   'P 1'
#
loop_
_entity.id
_entity.type
_entity.pdbx_description
1 polymer ?
#
loop_
_entity_poly.entity_id
_entity_poly.type
_entity_poly.pdbx_seq_one_letter_code
_entity_poly.pdbx_strand_id
1 'polypeptide(L)' 'MHEYSQEELLFSINEKRQMMVEAAELYGYTGDETIKRSQELDQLIYQYQKMTMDEHHSSDKPLHDLLDVLVIEKCTA' A
#
# COMPACT_ATOMS: atom_id res chain seq x y z
N MET A 1 -3.93 -19.12 -9.46
CA MET A 1 -3.65 -17.70 -9.15
C MET A 1 -2.17 -17.50 -9.44
N HIS A 2 -1.79 -16.46 -10.18
CA HIS A 2 -0.36 -16.15 -10.34
C HIS A 2 0.12 -15.57 -9.02
N GLU A 3 0.96 -16.33 -8.33
CA GLU A 3 1.68 -15.88 -7.15
C GLU A 3 2.83 -15.01 -7.69
N TYR A 4 2.70 -13.69 -7.52
CA TYR A 4 3.76 -12.77 -7.91
C TYR A 4 5.02 -13.06 -7.08
N SER A 5 6.19 -13.03 -7.69
CA SER A 5 7.43 -13.07 -6.91
C SER A 5 7.58 -11.79 -6.09
N GLN A 6 8.42 -11.84 -5.04
CA GLN A 6 8.74 -10.67 -4.23
C GLN A 6 9.26 -9.50 -5.09
N GLU A 7 10.07 -9.80 -6.10
CA GLU A 7 10.66 -8.83 -7.02
C GLU A 7 9.62 -8.22 -7.96
N GLU A 8 8.69 -9.03 -8.47
CA GLU A 8 7.58 -8.56 -9.29
C GLU A 8 6.65 -7.64 -8.49
N LEU A 9 6.38 -7.98 -7.22
CA LEU A 9 5.62 -7.14 -6.31
C LEU A 9 6.30 -5.79 -6.07
N LEU A 10 7.62 -5.77 -5.83
CA LEU A 10 8.36 -4.52 -5.67
C LEU A 10 8.31 -3.65 -6.92
N PHE A 11 8.44 -4.27 -8.09
CA PHE A 11 8.31 -3.56 -9.35
C PHE A 11 6.91 -2.94 -9.49
N SER A 12 5.85 -3.72 -9.27
CA SER A 12 4.47 -3.23 -9.33
C SER A 12 4.16 -2.16 -8.28
N ILE A 13 4.72 -2.25 -7.08
CA ILE A 13 4.60 -1.20 -6.05
C ILE A 13 5.21 0.11 -6.53
N ASN A 14 6.41 0.07 -7.10
CA ASN A 14 7.07 1.27 -7.62
C ASN A 14 6.32 1.87 -8.81
N GLU A 15 5.87 1.03 -9.73
CA GLU A 15 5.07 1.45 -10.87
C GLU A 15 3.76 2.12 -10.42
N LYS A 16 3.01 1.49 -9.49
CA LYS A 16 1.76 2.03 -8.99
C LYS A 16 1.96 3.30 -8.18
N ARG A 17 3.05 3.41 -7.41
CA ARG A 17 3.44 4.65 -6.72
C ARG A 17 3.61 5.80 -7.71
N GLN A 18 4.32 5.57 -8.81
CA GLN A 18 4.51 6.58 -9.84
C GLN A 18 3.17 7.01 -10.46
N MET A 19 2.30 6.05 -10.79
CA MET A 19 0.96 6.35 -11.30
C MET A 19 0.10 7.16 -10.30
N MET A 20 0.23 6.89 -8.99
CA MET A 20 -0.50 7.65 -7.96
C MET A 20 -0.01 9.10 -7.89
N VAL A 21 1.30 9.33 -7.99
CA VAL A 21 1.88 10.69 -8.03
C VAL A 21 1.39 11.44 -9.26
N GLU A 22 1.44 10.83 -10.44
CA GLU A 22 0.94 11.42 -11.69
C GLU A 22 -0.57 11.74 -11.59
N ALA A 23 -1.35 10.84 -11.00
CA ALA A 23 -2.77 11.09 -10.76
C ALA A 23 -2.99 12.25 -9.77
N ALA A 24 -2.18 12.36 -8.71
CA ALA A 24 -2.27 13.47 -7.76
C ALA A 24 -1.91 14.82 -8.40
N GLU A 25 -0.93 14.83 -9.30
CA GLU A 25 -0.55 16.01 -10.07
C GLU A 25 -1.65 16.43 -11.05
N LEU A 26 -2.36 15.48 -11.66
CA LEU A 26 -3.38 15.74 -12.69
C LEU A 26 -4.79 15.98 -12.12
N TYR A 27 -5.20 15.17 -11.14
CA TYR A 27 -6.57 15.11 -10.60
C TYR A 27 -6.66 15.61 -9.15
N GLY A 28 -5.53 15.95 -8.52
CA GLY A 28 -5.44 16.32 -7.12
C GLY A 28 -5.41 15.10 -6.18
N TYR A 29 -4.97 15.33 -4.93
CA TYR A 29 -4.84 14.27 -3.92
C TYR A 29 -6.16 13.60 -3.53
N THR A 30 -7.28 14.29 -3.68
CA THR A 30 -8.62 13.79 -3.38
C THR A 30 -9.40 13.41 -4.65
N GLY A 31 -8.74 13.39 -5.81
CA GLY A 31 -9.36 12.95 -7.06
C GLY A 31 -9.62 11.45 -7.02
N ASP A 32 -10.73 11.00 -7.61
CA ASP A 32 -11.13 9.59 -7.61
C ASP A 32 -10.04 8.68 -8.19
N GLU A 33 -9.34 9.14 -9.24
CA GLU A 33 -8.23 8.39 -9.82
C GLU A 33 -7.06 8.27 -8.85
N THR A 34 -6.70 9.33 -8.14
CA THR A 34 -5.63 9.30 -7.13
C THR A 34 -5.98 8.36 -5.97
N ILE A 35 -7.21 8.43 -5.49
CA ILE A 35 -7.73 7.54 -4.43
C ILE A 35 -7.71 6.08 -4.90
N LYS A 36 -8.12 5.82 -6.15
CA LYS A 36 -8.07 4.47 -6.72
C LYS A 36 -6.64 3.96 -6.78
N ARG A 37 -5.69 4.77 -7.27
CA ARG A 37 -4.27 4.37 -7.31
C ARG A 37 -3.68 4.16 -5.93
N SER A 38 -4.08 4.94 -4.92
CA SER A 38 -3.62 4.73 -3.54
C SER A 38 -4.13 3.40 -2.96
N GLN A 39 -5.41 3.08 -3.18
CA GLN A 39 -6.00 1.81 -2.74
C GLN A 39 -5.34 0.60 -3.41
N GLU A 40 -5.08 0.68 -4.71
CA GLU A 40 -4.39 -0.39 -5.44
C GLU A 40 -2.93 -0.54 -4.98
N LEU A 41 -2.25 0.57 -4.67
CA LEU A 41 -0.90 0.58 -4.13
C LEU A 41 -0.86 -0.07 -2.73
N ASP A 42 -1.81 0.26 -1.87
CA ASP A 42 -1.91 -0.32 -0.52
C ASP A 42 -2.09 -1.84 -0.57
N GLN A 43 -2.89 -2.35 -1.53
CA GLN A 43 -3.07 -3.79 -1.74
C GLN A 43 -1.77 -4.50 -2.14
N LEU A 44 -0.95 -3.86 -2.98
CA LEU A 44 0.35 -4.42 -3.39
C LEU A 44 1.34 -4.41 -2.23
N ILE A 45 1.38 -3.32 -1.45
CA ILE A 45 2.21 -3.22 -0.25
C ILE A 45 1.82 -4.30 0.77
N TYR A 46 0.52 -4.50 0.99
CA TYR A 46 0.02 -5.53 1.90
C TYR A 46 0.44 -6.93 1.45
N GLN A 47 0.34 -7.25 0.16
CA GLN A 47 0.77 -8.54 -0.38
C GLN A 47 2.28 -8.76 -0.20
N TYR A 48 3.09 -7.75 -0.50
CA TYR A 48 4.53 -7.80 -0.29
C TYR A 48 4.88 -8.02 1.18
N GLN A 49 4.28 -7.24 2.09
CA GLN A 49 4.48 -7.38 3.52
C GLN A 49 4.11 -8.79 3.98
N LYS A 50 2.93 -9.30 3.58
CA LYS A 50 2.50 -10.65 3.92
C LYS A 50 3.53 -11.71 3.47
N MET A 51 4.03 -11.64 2.25
CA MET A 51 5.07 -12.56 1.77
C MET A 51 6.35 -12.46 2.61
N THR A 52 6.84 -11.24 2.88
CA THR A 52 8.06 -11.07 3.68
C THR A 52 7.89 -11.47 5.15
N MET A 53 6.66 -11.40 5.69
CA MET A 53 6.34 -11.81 7.05
C MET A 53 6.21 -13.33 7.16
N ASP A 54 5.66 -13.99 6.14
CA ASP A 54 5.56 -15.45 6.05
C ASP A 54 6.96 -16.09 5.98
N GLU A 55 7.98 -15.39 5.45
CA GLU A 55 9.38 -15.85 5.45
C GLU A 55 10.10 -15.69 6.80
N HIS A 56 9.61 -14.84 7.71
CA HIS A 56 10.36 -14.43 8.90
C HIS A 56 9.73 -14.75 10.27
N HIS A 57 8.51 -15.26 10.36
CA HIS A 57 7.89 -15.54 11.67
C HIS A 57 7.14 -16.89 11.72
N SER A 58 7.76 -17.94 12.27
CA SER A 58 7.56 -18.24 13.70
C SER A 58 7.69 -17.01 14.61
N SER A 59 6.59 -16.64 15.27
CA SER A 59 6.43 -15.60 16.32
C SER A 59 6.01 -14.18 15.88
N ASP A 60 4.68 -13.96 15.92
CA ASP A 60 4.03 -12.73 16.42
C ASP A 60 3.75 -11.53 15.48
N LYS A 61 2.61 -11.68 14.79
CA LYS A 61 1.46 -10.76 14.56
C LYS A 61 1.65 -9.28 14.13
N PRO A 62 0.73 -8.79 13.26
CA PRO A 62 1.08 -7.87 12.19
C PRO A 62 0.35 -6.52 12.26
N LEU A 63 1.00 -5.47 11.76
CA LEU A 63 0.39 -4.38 10.96
C LEU A 63 -0.89 -3.67 11.47
N HIS A 64 -1.20 -3.72 12.77
CA HIS A 64 -2.24 -2.85 13.36
C HIS A 64 -1.68 -1.46 13.70
N ASP A 65 -0.40 -1.39 14.09
CA ASP A 65 0.23 -0.14 14.54
C ASP A 65 0.33 0.95 13.45
N LEU A 66 0.35 0.58 12.16
CA LEU A 66 0.45 1.57 11.08
C LEU A 66 -0.91 2.19 10.72
N LEU A 67 -2.02 1.49 10.98
CA LEU A 67 -3.35 2.06 10.83
C LEU A 67 -3.65 3.08 11.93
N ASP A 68 -3.13 2.89 13.14
CA ASP A 68 -3.35 3.81 14.26
C ASP A 68 -2.74 5.20 14.01
N VAL A 69 -1.63 5.30 13.27
CA VAL A 69 -1.03 6.60 12.91
C VAL A 69 -1.92 7.39 11.94
N LEU A 70 -2.57 6.71 10.99
CA LEU A 70 -3.42 7.37 9.99
C LEU A 70 -4.82 7.74 10.53
N VAL A 71 -5.29 7.05 11.57
CA VAL A 71 -6.59 7.33 12.20
C VAL A 71 -6.52 8.56 13.13
N ILE A 72 -5.35 8.91 13.66
CA ILE A 72 -5.21 10.05 14.59
C ILE A 72 -5.38 11.42 13.88
N GLU A 73 -5.09 11.54 12.58
CA GLU A 73 -5.22 12.83 11.87
C GLU A 73 -6.64 13.18 11.37
N LYS A 74 -7.64 12.30 11.56
CA LYS A 74 -9.03 12.55 11.10
C LYS A 74 -10.03 12.87 12.22
N CYS A 75 -9.61 12.92 13.49
CA CYS A 75 -10.48 13.22 14.63
C CYS A 75 -9.95 14.36 15.51
N THR A 76 -9.73 15.54 14.95
CA THR A 76 -9.82 16.79 15.72
C THR A 76 -10.80 17.72 15.01
N ALA A 77 -11.98 17.81 15.62
CA ALA A 77 -12.99 18.84 15.40
C ALA A 77 -12.45 20.23 15.81
#